data_AF-A0A2Z6NZM3-F1
#
_entry.id   AF-A0A2Z6NZM3-F1
#
_cell.length_a   1.000
_cell.length_b   1.000
_cell.length_c   1.000
_cell.angle_alpha   90.00
_cell.angle_beta   90.00
_cell.angle_gamma   90.00
#
_symmetry.space_group_name_H-M   'P 1'
#
loop_
_entity.id
_entity.type
_entity.pdbx_description
1 polymer ?
#
loop_
_entity_poly.entity_id
_entity_poly.type
_entity_poly.pdbx_seq_one_letter_code
_entity_poly.pdbx_strand_id
1 'polypeptide(L)'
;MNPLTLVKRIQKINSREAALNISEEASWHTKYKDSAYVFVGGIPFDLTEGDLLAVFAQCGEVVDVNLVRDKGTGKSKGFAFIAFEDQRSTNLAVDNLNGAQVLGRIIRVDHVDKYKKKEEEDEETERQKREARGVCRAFQRGECTRGAGCKFSHDEQ
;
A
#
# COMPACT_ATOMS: atom_id res chain seq x y z
N MET A 1 -4.75 -7.36 15.71
CA MET A 1 -6.02 -7.72 15.05
C MET A 1 -5.66 -8.61 13.85
N ASN A 2 -6.32 -9.77 13.67
CA ASN A 2 -5.91 -10.75 12.65
C ASN A 2 -6.31 -10.25 11.24
N PRO A 3 -5.40 -10.20 10.25
CA PRO A 3 -5.70 -9.68 8.91
C PRO A 3 -6.87 -10.40 8.23
N LEU A 4 -7.03 -11.72 8.44
CA LEU A 4 -8.13 -12.50 7.87
C LEU A 4 -9.50 -12.15 8.50
N THR A 5 -9.50 -11.65 9.74
CA THR A 5 -10.76 -11.22 10.39
C THR A 5 -11.30 -9.93 9.80
N LEU A 6 -10.43 -9.06 9.26
CA LEU A 6 -10.83 -7.83 8.59
C LEU A 6 -11.38 -8.10 7.20
N VAL A 7 -10.75 -8.98 6.43
CA VAL A 7 -11.27 -9.48 5.14
C VAL A 7 -12.71 -9.99 5.32
N LYS A 8 -12.91 -10.94 6.25
CA LYS A 8 -14.23 -11.51 6.55
C LYS A 8 -15.27 -10.45 6.98
N ARG A 9 -14.83 -9.41 7.70
CA ARG A 9 -15.73 -8.33 8.14
C ARG A 9 -16.24 -7.53 6.95
N ILE A 10 -15.35 -7.12 6.03
CA ILE A 10 -15.72 -6.35 4.84
C ILE A 10 -16.62 -7.19 3.94
N GLN A 11 -16.25 -8.45 3.66
CA GLN A 11 -17.11 -9.37 2.89
C GLN A 11 -18.51 -9.51 3.49
N LYS A 12 -18.62 -9.55 4.83
CA LYS A 12 -19.92 -9.59 5.52
C LYS A 12 -20.70 -8.28 5.34
N ILE A 13 -20.05 -7.12 5.40
CA ILE A 13 -20.69 -5.83 5.14
C ILE A 13 -21.24 -5.80 3.72
N ASN A 14 -20.41 -6.11 2.72
CA ASN A 14 -20.79 -6.12 1.30
C ASN A 14 -21.96 -7.09 1.04
N SER A 15 -21.89 -8.31 1.58
CA SER A 15 -22.98 -9.28 1.44
C SER A 15 -24.31 -8.80 2.05
N ARG A 16 -24.24 -8.02 3.14
CA ARG A 16 -25.42 -7.47 3.79
C ARG A 16 -25.99 -6.28 3.04
N GLU A 17 -25.15 -5.42 2.46
CA GLU A 17 -25.61 -4.32 1.61
C GLU A 17 -26.29 -4.85 0.34
N ALA A 18 -25.69 -5.86 -0.30
CA ALA A 18 -26.29 -6.55 -1.45
C ALA A 18 -27.64 -7.20 -1.10
N ALA A 19 -27.74 -7.90 0.05
CA ALA A 19 -28.99 -8.52 0.49
C ALA A 19 -30.11 -7.50 0.79
N LEU A 20 -29.75 -6.29 1.19
CA LEU A 20 -30.69 -5.21 1.48
C LEU A 20 -30.97 -4.32 0.26
N ASN A 21 -30.37 -4.59 -0.90
CA ASN A 21 -30.43 -3.76 -2.11
C ASN A 21 -30.12 -2.29 -1.82
N ILE A 22 -29.09 -2.04 -1.01
CA ILE A 22 -28.64 -0.68 -0.69
C ILE A 22 -28.04 -0.06 -1.95
N SER A 23 -28.48 1.16 -2.30
CA SER A 23 -27.96 1.92 -3.44
C SER A 23 -26.51 2.34 -3.21
N GLU A 24 -25.76 2.58 -4.29
CA GLU A 24 -24.35 2.98 -4.24
C GLU A 24 -24.14 4.23 -3.37
N GLU A 25 -25.06 5.20 -3.41
CA GLU A 25 -24.94 6.46 -2.65
C GLU A 25 -25.11 6.25 -1.13
N ALA A 26 -25.82 5.21 -0.73
CA ALA A 26 -26.07 4.86 0.66
C ALA A 26 -25.11 3.76 1.19
N SER A 27 -24.24 3.24 0.33
CA SER A 27 -23.22 2.26 0.70
C SER A 27 -22.16 2.85 1.63
N TRP A 28 -21.54 2.01 2.45
CA TRP A 28 -20.36 2.37 3.25
C TRP A 28 -19.19 2.91 2.39
N HIS A 29 -19.14 2.57 1.09
CA HIS A 29 -18.14 3.07 0.15
C HIS A 29 -18.19 4.60 -0.02
N THR A 30 -19.36 5.23 0.10
CA THR A 30 -19.54 6.68 -0.06
C THR A 30 -18.67 7.50 0.88
N LYS A 31 -18.31 6.93 2.04
CA LYS A 31 -17.37 7.56 2.98
C LYS A 31 -16.00 7.86 2.35
N TYR A 32 -15.59 7.08 1.35
CA TYR A 32 -14.28 7.14 0.72
C TYR A 32 -14.33 7.74 -0.69
N LYS A 33 -15.44 8.37 -1.08
CA LYS A 33 -15.67 8.92 -2.43
C LYS A 33 -14.62 9.92 -2.90
N ASP A 34 -13.94 10.57 -1.97
CA ASP A 34 -12.93 11.61 -2.24
C ASP A 34 -11.51 11.02 -2.29
N SER A 35 -11.37 9.69 -2.25
CA SER A 35 -10.08 8.99 -2.29
C SER A 35 -9.99 7.98 -3.43
N ALA A 36 -9.07 8.26 -4.35
CA ALA A 36 -8.74 7.38 -5.46
C ALA A 36 -7.88 6.16 -5.05
N TYR A 37 -7.39 6.08 -3.81
CA TYR A 37 -6.43 5.07 -3.39
C TYR A 37 -7.05 3.94 -2.58
N VAL A 38 -6.70 2.72 -2.94
CA VAL A 38 -6.96 1.50 -2.16
C VAL A 38 -5.67 0.95 -1.55
N PHE A 39 -5.79 0.39 -0.36
CA PHE A 39 -4.74 -0.38 0.30
C PHE A 39 -4.83 -1.83 -0.12
N VAL A 40 -3.71 -2.41 -0.52
CA VAL A 40 -3.57 -3.84 -0.81
C VAL A 40 -2.53 -4.43 0.13
N GLY A 41 -2.90 -5.44 0.91
CA GLY A 41 -2.01 -6.10 1.86
C GLY A 41 -2.04 -7.62 1.74
N GLY A 42 -1.01 -8.28 2.28
CA GLY A 42 -0.87 -9.74 2.17
C GLY A 42 -0.28 -10.20 0.84
N ILE A 43 0.33 -9.27 0.11
CA ILE A 43 0.94 -9.51 -1.20
C ILE A 43 2.17 -10.42 -1.01
N PRO A 44 2.31 -11.52 -1.78
CA PRO A 44 3.55 -12.26 -1.92
C PRO A 44 4.76 -11.34 -2.18
N PHE A 45 5.90 -11.64 -1.56
CA PHE A 45 7.09 -10.78 -1.67
C PHE A 45 7.74 -10.81 -3.05
N ASP A 46 7.43 -11.82 -3.84
CA ASP A 46 7.96 -12.04 -5.18
C ASP A 46 7.19 -11.26 -6.26
N LEU A 47 6.03 -10.68 -5.91
CA LEU A 47 5.23 -9.87 -6.84
C LEU A 47 5.83 -8.48 -7.03
N THR A 48 5.79 -8.04 -8.29
CA THR A 48 6.23 -6.72 -8.72
C THR A 48 5.05 -5.76 -8.87
N GLU A 49 5.36 -4.47 -9.03
CA GLU A 49 4.40 -3.42 -9.36
C GLU A 49 3.63 -3.75 -10.66
N GLY A 50 4.30 -4.33 -11.65
CA GLY A 50 3.69 -4.73 -12.93
C GLY A 50 2.69 -5.87 -12.78
N ASP A 51 2.97 -6.84 -11.89
CA ASP A 51 2.02 -7.92 -11.61
C ASP A 51 0.77 -7.39 -10.90
N LEU A 52 0.95 -6.43 -9.98
CA LEU A 52 -0.18 -5.76 -9.33
C LEU A 52 -1.01 -4.97 -10.32
N LEU A 53 -0.37 -4.25 -11.24
CA LEU A 53 -1.06 -3.56 -12.33
C LEU A 53 -1.93 -4.55 -13.12
N ALA A 54 -1.38 -5.69 -13.54
CA ALA A 54 -2.09 -6.70 -14.31
C ALA A 54 -3.31 -7.29 -13.56
N VAL A 55 -3.17 -7.56 -12.26
CA VAL A 55 -4.27 -8.11 -11.44
C VAL A 55 -5.38 -7.09 -11.21
N PHE A 56 -5.03 -5.82 -10.99
CA PHE A 56 -5.99 -4.77 -10.64
C PHE A 56 -6.59 -4.06 -11.85
N ALA A 57 -5.99 -4.16 -13.04
CA ALA A 57 -6.51 -3.61 -14.29
C ALA A 57 -7.91 -4.13 -14.66
N GLN A 58 -8.31 -5.32 -14.17
CA GLN A 58 -9.66 -5.84 -14.39
C GLN A 58 -10.77 -5.02 -13.68
N CYS A 59 -10.41 -4.24 -12.66
CA CYS A 59 -11.36 -3.42 -11.91
C CYS A 59 -11.50 -2.00 -12.49
N GLY A 60 -10.53 -1.54 -13.28
CA GLY A 60 -10.50 -0.22 -13.91
C GLY A 60 -9.08 0.22 -14.26
N GLU A 61 -8.97 1.42 -14.83
CA GLU A 61 -7.68 2.01 -15.20
C GLU A 61 -6.87 2.41 -13.95
N VAL A 62 -5.66 1.87 -13.84
CA VAL A 62 -4.76 2.11 -12.71
C VAL A 62 -3.83 3.28 -13.05
N VAL A 63 -3.92 4.35 -12.28
CA VAL A 63 -3.14 5.59 -12.50
C VAL A 63 -1.80 5.55 -11.76
N ASP A 64 -1.76 4.92 -10.59
CA ASP A 64 -0.55 4.84 -9.77
C ASP A 64 -0.48 3.53 -9.00
N VAL A 65 0.72 2.96 -8.90
CA VAL A 65 1.01 1.80 -8.06
C VAL A 65 2.22 2.14 -7.20
N ASN A 66 2.03 2.17 -5.87
CA ASN A 66 3.11 2.29 -4.91
C ASN A 66 3.26 0.99 -4.12
N LEU A 67 4.18 0.11 -4.55
CA LEU A 67 4.58 -1.06 -3.77
C LEU A 67 5.62 -0.65 -2.72
N VAL A 68 5.26 -0.75 -1.45
CA VAL A 68 6.13 -0.27 -0.39
C VAL A 68 7.26 -1.26 -0.15
N ARG A 69 8.48 -0.81 -0.42
CA ARG A 69 9.72 -1.57 -0.19
C ARG A 69 10.45 -1.07 1.05
N ASP A 70 11.23 -1.95 1.65
CA ASP A 70 12.13 -1.58 2.73
C ASP A 70 13.36 -0.84 2.19
N LYS A 71 13.66 0.34 2.74
CA LYS A 71 14.77 1.19 2.26
C LYS A 71 16.15 0.57 2.46
N GLY A 72 16.31 -0.38 3.39
CA GLY A 72 17.60 -1.03 3.64
C GLY A 72 17.83 -2.24 2.76
N THR A 73 16.80 -3.09 2.61
CA THR A 73 16.94 -4.37 1.90
C THR A 73 16.39 -4.36 0.48
N GLY A 74 15.64 -3.33 0.09
CA GLY A 74 14.93 -3.25 -1.20
C GLY A 74 13.76 -4.22 -1.35
N LYS A 75 13.53 -5.10 -0.35
CA LYS A 75 12.49 -6.12 -0.38
C LYS A 75 11.12 -5.50 -0.16
N SER A 76 10.11 -6.03 -0.86
CA SER A 76 8.71 -5.66 -0.64
C SER A 76 8.31 -5.87 0.82
N LYS A 77 7.49 -4.98 1.37
CA LYS A 77 6.87 -5.15 2.69
C LYS A 77 5.56 -5.95 2.63
N GLY A 78 5.15 -6.41 1.43
CA GLY A 78 3.95 -7.20 1.22
C GLY A 78 2.66 -6.38 1.28
N PHE A 79 2.75 -5.06 1.03
CA PHE A 79 1.60 -4.19 0.84
C PHE A 79 1.89 -3.07 -0.16
N ALA A 80 0.85 -2.61 -0.82
CA ALA A 80 0.89 -1.57 -1.83
C ALA A 80 -0.30 -0.62 -1.68
N PHE A 81 -0.18 0.56 -2.27
CA PHE A 81 -1.29 1.47 -2.50
C PHE A 81 -1.49 1.60 -4.00
N ILE A 82 -2.74 1.48 -4.45
CA ILE A 82 -3.09 1.55 -5.87
C ILE A 82 -4.10 2.68 -6.05
N ALA A 83 -3.82 3.60 -6.97
CA ALA A 83 -4.76 4.62 -7.39
C ALA A 83 -5.46 4.19 -8.67
N PHE A 84 -6.77 4.38 -8.69
CA PHE A 84 -7.56 4.24 -9.91
C PHE A 84 -7.94 5.61 -10.47
N GLU A 85 -8.27 5.65 -11.75
CA GLU A 85 -8.80 6.86 -12.40
C GLU A 85 -10.19 7.22 -11.85
N ASP A 86 -11.03 6.20 -11.61
CA ASP A 86 -12.42 6.38 -11.20
C ASP A 86 -12.73 5.76 -9.84
N GLN A 87 -13.60 6.41 -9.07
CA GLN A 87 -14.02 5.94 -7.74
C GLN A 87 -14.79 4.61 -7.81
N ARG A 88 -15.53 4.33 -8.88
CA ARG A 88 -16.21 3.03 -8.98
C ARG A 88 -15.21 1.88 -9.10
N SER A 89 -14.06 2.13 -9.71
CA SER A 89 -12.97 1.15 -9.81
C SER A 89 -12.41 0.79 -8.44
N THR A 90 -12.32 1.75 -7.51
CA THR A 90 -11.89 1.48 -6.13
C THR A 90 -12.91 0.61 -5.39
N ASN A 91 -14.20 0.86 -5.58
CA ASN A 91 -15.28 0.04 -5.02
C ASN A 91 -15.22 -1.39 -5.57
N LEU A 92 -15.12 -1.54 -6.89
CA LEU A 92 -15.00 -2.85 -7.55
C LEU A 92 -13.76 -3.63 -7.07
N ALA A 93 -12.63 -2.96 -6.87
CA ALA A 93 -11.42 -3.59 -6.34
C ALA A 93 -11.65 -4.08 -4.89
N VAL A 94 -12.25 -3.28 -4.03
CA VAL A 94 -12.55 -3.66 -2.65
C VAL A 94 -13.58 -4.81 -2.58
N ASP A 95 -14.55 -4.82 -3.48
CA ASP A 95 -15.62 -5.83 -3.44
C ASP A 95 -15.21 -7.16 -4.02
N ASN A 96 -14.47 -7.16 -5.13
CA ASN A 96 -14.13 -8.37 -5.85
C ASN A 96 -12.78 -8.98 -5.44
N LEU A 97 -11.79 -8.13 -5.09
CA LEU A 97 -10.43 -8.60 -4.82
C LEU A 97 -10.12 -8.75 -3.33
N ASN A 98 -10.94 -8.21 -2.43
CA ASN A 98 -10.72 -8.38 -1.01
C ASN A 98 -11.01 -9.83 -0.56
N GLY A 99 -9.95 -10.52 -0.15
CA GLY A 99 -10.00 -11.95 0.20
C GLY A 99 -9.68 -12.89 -0.96
N ALA A 100 -9.32 -12.37 -2.12
CA ALA A 100 -8.85 -13.19 -3.24
C ALA A 100 -7.51 -13.88 -2.89
N GLN A 101 -7.24 -15.02 -3.54
CA GLN A 101 -6.00 -15.75 -3.34
C GLN A 101 -5.03 -15.48 -4.50
N VAL A 102 -3.85 -14.94 -4.19
CA VAL A 102 -2.77 -14.65 -5.15
C VAL A 102 -1.53 -15.42 -4.71
N LEU A 103 -1.03 -16.30 -5.58
CA LEU A 103 0.11 -17.20 -5.32
C LEU A 103 0.00 -17.90 -3.95
N GLY A 104 -1.19 -18.42 -3.63
CA GLY A 104 -1.46 -19.14 -2.38
C GLY A 104 -1.69 -18.27 -1.14
N ARG A 105 -1.55 -16.94 -1.23
CA ARG A 105 -1.81 -16.01 -0.11
C ARG A 105 -3.11 -15.25 -0.32
N ILE A 106 -3.86 -15.05 0.76
CA ILE A 106 -5.07 -14.24 0.73
C ILE A 106 -4.67 -12.76 0.80
N ILE A 107 -5.04 -12.00 -0.22
CA ILE A 107 -4.85 -10.55 -0.24
C ILE A 107 -6.02 -9.86 0.46
N ARG A 108 -5.71 -8.73 1.10
CA ARG A 108 -6.70 -7.81 1.67
C ARG A 108 -6.72 -6.56 0.81
N VAL A 109 -7.90 -6.13 0.41
CA VAL A 109 -8.12 -4.86 -0.28
C VAL A 109 -9.05 -4.02 0.58
N ASP A 110 -8.72 -2.75 0.81
CA ASP A 110 -9.49 -1.85 1.65
C ASP A 110 -9.39 -0.41 1.17
N HIS A 111 -10.42 0.38 1.46
CA HIS A 111 -10.43 1.81 1.16
C HIS A 111 -9.48 2.57 2.10
N VAL A 112 -8.86 3.64 1.60
CA VAL A 112 -7.98 4.51 2.39
C VAL A 112 -8.41 5.95 2.23
N ASP A 113 -8.50 6.69 3.32
CA ASP A 113 -9.06 8.05 3.31
C ASP A 113 -7.98 9.15 3.10
N LYS A 114 -6.76 8.94 3.64
CA LYS A 114 -5.73 10.00 3.73
C LYS A 114 -4.39 9.58 3.14
N TYR A 115 -4.40 8.68 2.16
CA TYR A 115 -3.15 8.32 1.50
C TYR A 115 -2.74 9.41 0.52
N LYS A 116 -1.50 9.86 0.65
CA LYS A 116 -0.82 10.68 -0.34
C LYS A 116 0.48 9.98 -0.67
N LYS A 117 0.68 9.65 -1.96
CA LYS A 117 1.98 9.18 -2.43
C LYS A 117 3.00 10.25 -2.03
N LYS A 118 4.02 9.84 -1.30
CA LYS A 118 5.14 10.71 -1.04
C LYS A 118 5.88 10.83 -2.37
N GLU A 119 5.99 12.04 -2.91
CA GLU A 119 6.78 12.27 -4.12
C GLU A 119 8.16 11.65 -3.92
N GLU A 120 8.61 10.90 -4.93
CA GLU A 120 9.97 10.38 -4.93
C GLU A 120 10.89 11.58 -5.06
N GLU A 121 11.46 12.00 -3.94
CA GLU A 121 12.46 13.04 -3.90
C GLU A 121 13.73 12.52 -4.58
N ASP A 122 14.30 13.31 -5.49
CA ASP A 122 15.53 12.95 -6.20
C ASP A 122 16.61 12.46 -5.24
N GLU A 123 17.45 11.52 -5.68
CA GLU A 123 18.51 10.93 -4.84
C GLU A 123 19.42 11.98 -4.21
N GLU A 124 19.69 13.07 -4.94
CA GLU A 124 20.46 14.21 -4.46
C GLU A 124 19.76 14.91 -3.29
N THR A 125 18.44 15.10 -3.37
CA THR A 125 17.63 15.74 -2.30
C THR A 125 17.58 14.85 -1.05
N GLU A 126 17.38 13.54 -1.21
CA GLU A 126 17.42 12.60 -0.08
C GLU A 126 18.82 12.52 0.54
N ARG A 127 19.89 12.60 -0.26
CA ARG A 127 21.28 12.68 0.21
C ARG A 127 21.52 13.95 1.02
N GLN A 128 21.16 15.12 0.50
CA GLN A 128 21.26 16.40 1.22
C GLN A 128 20.49 16.36 2.54
N LYS A 129 19.30 15.76 2.58
CA LYS A 129 18.53 15.57 3.83
C LYS A 129 19.21 14.63 4.82
N ARG A 130 19.90 13.58 4.35
CA ARG A 130 20.67 12.66 5.21
C ARG A 130 21.90 13.37 5.78
N GLU A 131 22.61 14.14 4.96
CA GLU A 131 23.76 14.97 5.38
C GLU A 131 23.32 16.05 6.39
N ALA A 132 22.20 16.75 6.14
CA ALA A 132 21.64 17.75 7.05
C ALA A 132 21.21 17.17 8.41
N ARG A 133 20.84 15.88 8.48
CA ARG A 133 20.55 15.17 9.75
C ARG A 133 21.81 14.79 10.53
N GLY A 134 22.98 14.84 9.90
CA GLY A 134 24.27 14.50 10.47
C GLY A 134 24.59 13.00 10.48
N VAL A 135 25.76 12.68 11.04
CA VAL A 135 26.31 11.33 11.09
C VAL A 135 25.56 10.45 12.10
N CYS A 136 25.40 9.18 11.77
CA CYS A 136 24.76 8.20 12.64
C CYS A 136 25.66 7.90 13.85
N ARG A 137 25.29 8.41 15.04
CA ARG A 137 26.00 8.13 16.30
C ARG A 137 26.04 6.64 16.68
N ALA A 138 25.06 5.85 16.23
CA ALA A 138 25.08 4.40 16.44
C ALA A 138 26.07 3.71 15.50
N PHE A 139 26.28 4.25 14.29
CA PHE A 139 27.27 3.73 13.34
C PHE A 139 28.68 4.02 13.83
N GLN A 140 28.93 5.23 14.33
CA GLN A 140 30.21 5.61 14.96
C GLN A 140 30.59 4.72 16.15
N ARG A 141 29.61 4.10 16.82
CA ARG A 141 29.83 3.17 17.94
C ARG A 141 29.85 1.69 17.52
N GLY A 142 29.71 1.39 16.22
CA GLY A 142 29.66 0.03 15.69
C GLY A 142 28.34 -0.74 15.99
N GLU A 143 27.29 -0.04 16.44
CA GLU A 143 26.03 -0.64 16.90
C GLU A 143 24.90 -0.52 15.85
N CYS A 144 25.14 0.13 14.71
CA CYS A 144 24.09 0.39 13.73
C CYS A 144 23.79 -0.83 12.85
N THR A 145 22.62 -1.43 13.04
CA THR A 145 22.12 -2.56 12.23
C THR A 145 21.26 -2.14 11.03
N ARG A 146 21.11 -0.83 10.78
CA ARG A 146 20.16 -0.31 9.77
C ARG A 146 20.72 -0.20 8.35
N GLY A 147 22.04 -0.31 8.17
CA GLY A 147 22.71 -0.23 6.86
C GLY A 147 22.25 0.96 6.02
N ALA A 148 21.98 0.73 4.73
CA ALA A 148 21.50 1.73 3.77
C ALA A 148 20.10 2.32 4.10
N GLY A 149 19.36 1.68 5.01
CA GLY A 149 18.08 2.18 5.52
C GLY A 149 18.22 3.18 6.67
N CYS A 150 19.44 3.50 7.11
CA CYS A 150 19.65 4.47 8.17
C CYS A 150 19.25 5.89 7.73
N LYS A 151 18.60 6.63 8.62
CA LYS A 151 18.14 8.01 8.35
C LYS A 151 19.26 9.06 8.43
N PHE A 152 20.43 8.65 8.89
CA PHE A 152 21.61 9.47 9.16
C PHE A 152 22.76 9.02 8.27
N SER A 153 23.71 9.90 7.98
CA SER A 153 24.88 9.55 7.17
C SER A 153 25.76 8.51 7.89
N HIS A 154 26.32 7.57 7.12
CA HIS A 154 27.33 6.60 7.56
C HIS A 154 28.69 6.92 6.93
N ASP A 155 28.93 8.18 6.58
CA ASP A 155 30.25 8.63 6.13
C ASP A 155 31.14 8.81 7.36
N GLU A 156 32.34 8.21 7.31
CA GLU A 156 33.40 8.48 8.28
C GLU A 156 33.95 9.88 8.00
N GLN A 157 33.96 10.76 9.01
CA GLN A 157 34.71 12.02 8.95
C GLN A 157 36.18 11.77 9.20
#